data_AF-A0A1X7TKI5-F1
#
_entry.id   AF-A0A1X7TKI5-F1
#
_cell.length_a   1.000
_cell.length_b   1.000
_cell.length_c   1.000
_cell.angle_alpha   90.00
_cell.angle_beta   90.00
_cell.angle_gamma   90.00
#
_symmetry.space_group_name_H-M   'P 1'
#
loop_
_entity.id
_entity.type
_entity.pdbx_description
1 polymer ?
#
loop_
_entity_poly.entity_id
_entity_poly.type
_entity_poly.pdbx_seq_one_letter_code
_entity_poly.pdbx_strand_id
1 'polypeptide(L)'
;GQTPLHIAAYYSNPAVVEYLLSTGKCDPLAKDNEGRTPLLLAMAFGNTDTLSVFKKFGDIKLSHPIDSYVNILLVGNPGAGKSTFTHVINDTATGPLFLGSFRNVEGVVPCTAGIIPYKLQHMTLGNIILHDFAGHSEYYSSHSAVIENLLHGSSGVFLIVVNILEKEPVKQLHQWLTVVRNEAQKALNQCHIIVIVSHVDEILNPFEKKRRKEEIQEIIVREKCDSVFLDCRKLGGSGVDSLLKILCIACESIRSTSGRNLSLYCHMMYGLLEERKENILTLFDVLTAGKKSNDYFIPDKTEDVLDVLNSLHSTGLISVLKSEDKVWVVVNKGILLTEVDGILFAPKTFKEHVDIASNTGIVRVSGLTRLFPEYDPDMLICFLKNMELCQELNPSFLRLTNLIEGDSASETQTKGE
;
A
#
# COMPACT_ATOMS: atom_id res chain seq x y z
N GLY A 1 -16.24 24.21 22.63
CA GLY A 1 -16.84 24.10 23.98
C GLY A 1 -16.22 22.95 24.74
N GLN A 2 -16.35 22.89 26.07
CA GLN A 2 -15.86 21.75 26.85
C GLN A 2 -16.68 20.48 26.54
N THR A 3 -15.98 19.34 26.40
CA THR A 3 -16.61 18.01 26.23
C THR A 3 -16.73 17.31 27.59
N PRO A 4 -17.55 16.24 27.71
CA PRO A 4 -17.57 15.42 28.92
C PRO A 4 -16.18 14.92 29.34
N LEU A 5 -15.31 14.64 28.36
CA LEU A 5 -13.92 14.22 28.60
C LEU A 5 -13.07 15.34 29.23
N HIS A 6 -13.30 16.61 28.90
CA HIS A 6 -12.65 17.74 29.56
C HIS A 6 -13.06 17.82 31.03
N ILE A 7 -14.34 17.64 31.33
CA ILE A 7 -14.88 17.68 32.69
C ILE A 7 -14.31 16.52 33.52
N ALA A 8 -14.29 15.31 32.96
CA ALA A 8 -13.72 14.13 33.62
C ALA A 8 -12.22 14.31 33.92
N ALA A 9 -11.47 14.90 32.98
CA ALA A 9 -10.06 15.22 33.17
C ALA A 9 -9.84 16.30 34.24
N TYR A 10 -10.67 17.35 34.26
CA TYR A 10 -10.63 18.41 35.28
C TYR A 10 -10.83 17.85 36.69
N TYR A 11 -11.82 16.97 36.87
CA TYR A 11 -12.08 16.32 38.16
C TYR A 11 -11.14 15.14 38.45
N SER A 12 -10.18 14.85 37.56
CA SER A 12 -9.13 13.84 37.79
C SER A 12 -9.70 12.45 38.14
N ASN A 13 -10.74 12.02 37.41
CA ASN A 13 -11.41 10.74 37.63
C ASN A 13 -11.05 9.74 36.51
N PRO A 14 -10.03 8.86 36.70
CA PRO A 14 -9.55 7.96 35.65
C PRO A 14 -10.62 6.97 35.19
N ALA A 15 -11.46 6.45 36.09
CA ALA A 15 -12.51 5.50 35.73
C ALA A 15 -13.55 6.12 34.78
N VAL A 16 -13.94 7.38 35.01
CA VAL A 16 -14.85 8.10 34.10
C VAL A 16 -14.16 8.43 32.78
N VAL A 17 -12.88 8.78 32.80
CA VAL A 17 -12.08 9.01 31.58
C VAL A 17 -11.99 7.74 30.73
N GLU A 18 -11.63 6.60 31.33
CA GLU A 18 -11.55 5.31 30.65
C GLU A 18 -12.89 4.89 30.06
N TYR A 19 -13.99 5.02 30.82
CA TYR A 19 -15.33 4.72 30.32
C TYR A 19 -15.73 5.61 29.14
N LEU A 20 -15.46 6.91 29.20
CA LEU A 20 -15.79 7.82 28.09
C LEU A 20 -14.97 7.48 26.83
N LEU A 21 -13.71 7.08 27.00
CA LEU A 21 -12.83 6.68 25.90
C LEU A 21 -13.22 5.30 25.32
N SER A 22 -13.70 4.36 26.14
CA SER A 22 -14.16 3.04 25.67
C SER A 22 -15.37 3.14 24.73
N THR A 23 -16.09 4.27 24.75
CA THR A 23 -17.17 4.51 23.79
C THR A 23 -16.67 4.72 22.36
N GLY A 24 -15.40 5.09 22.15
CA GLY A 24 -14.87 5.44 20.83
C GLY A 24 -15.34 6.78 20.25
N LYS A 25 -16.28 7.48 20.92
CA LYS A 25 -16.92 8.70 20.40
C LYS A 25 -16.34 9.99 20.96
N CYS A 26 -15.50 9.89 21.99
CA CYS A 26 -14.82 11.04 22.57
C CYS A 26 -13.48 11.25 21.90
N ASP A 27 -13.27 12.41 21.29
CA ASP A 27 -11.95 12.79 20.76
C ASP A 27 -11.02 13.22 21.91
N PRO A 28 -9.91 12.49 22.17
CA PRO A 28 -8.95 12.84 23.22
C PRO A 28 -8.17 14.12 22.93
N LEU A 29 -8.19 14.62 21.68
CA LEU A 29 -7.50 15.84 21.24
C LEU A 29 -8.44 17.04 21.07
N ALA A 30 -9.73 16.87 21.35
CA ALA A 30 -10.70 17.96 21.25
C ALA A 30 -10.23 19.15 22.07
N LYS A 31 -10.36 20.36 21.52
CA LYS A 31 -10.00 21.61 22.20
C LYS A 31 -11.24 22.30 22.76
N ASP A 32 -11.17 22.75 24.01
CA ASP A 32 -12.18 23.62 24.60
C ASP A 32 -12.10 25.06 24.06
N ASN A 33 -12.91 25.97 24.62
CA ASN A 33 -12.96 27.37 24.19
C ASN A 33 -11.67 28.16 24.48
N GLU A 34 -10.81 27.63 25.35
CA GLU A 34 -9.50 28.20 25.69
C GLU A 34 -8.36 27.48 24.93
N GLY A 35 -8.69 26.57 24.00
CA GLY A 35 -7.72 25.81 23.23
C GLY A 35 -7.07 24.66 23.99
N ARG A 36 -7.56 24.32 25.19
CA ARG A 36 -7.01 23.24 26.02
C ARG A 36 -7.60 21.89 25.62
N THR A 37 -6.78 20.85 25.65
CA THR A 37 -7.22 19.46 25.50
C THR A 37 -7.56 18.85 26.86
N PRO A 38 -8.27 17.71 26.91
CA PRO A 38 -8.45 16.95 28.16
C PRO A 38 -7.12 16.64 28.86
N LEU A 39 -6.08 16.30 28.11
CA LEU A 39 -4.73 16.07 28.66
C LEU A 39 -4.16 17.31 29.35
N LEU A 40 -4.31 18.51 28.76
CA LEU A 40 -3.83 19.76 29.36
C LEU A 40 -4.55 20.07 30.67
N LEU A 41 -5.85 19.79 30.76
CA LEU A 41 -6.60 19.89 32.01
C LEU A 41 -6.08 18.88 33.04
N ALA A 42 -5.91 17.61 32.68
CA ALA A 42 -5.37 16.59 33.59
C ALA A 42 -3.97 16.97 34.12
N MET A 43 -3.13 17.63 33.32
CA MET A 43 -1.80 18.10 33.74
C MET A 43 -1.90 19.22 34.78
N ALA A 44 -2.82 20.17 34.60
CA ALA A 44 -2.99 21.31 35.50
C ALA A 44 -3.44 20.89 36.91
N PHE A 45 -4.19 19.80 37.02
CA PHE A 45 -4.74 19.30 38.29
C PHE A 45 -3.97 18.12 38.88
N GLY A 46 -2.90 17.65 38.22
CA GLY A 46 -1.83 16.86 38.84
C GLY A 46 -2.14 15.38 39.13
N ASN A 47 -3.18 14.78 38.54
CA ASN A 47 -3.47 13.35 38.73
C ASN A 47 -2.67 12.46 37.76
N THR A 48 -1.77 11.66 38.31
CA THR A 48 -0.88 10.74 37.58
C THR A 48 -1.62 9.66 36.79
N ASP A 49 -2.73 9.13 37.32
CA ASP A 49 -3.44 8.01 36.72
C ASP A 49 -4.23 8.47 35.51
N THR A 50 -4.93 9.60 35.62
CA THR A 50 -5.62 10.21 34.47
C THR A 50 -4.64 10.62 33.38
N LEU A 51 -3.47 11.14 33.76
CA LEU A 51 -2.39 11.46 32.82
C LEU A 51 -1.87 10.22 32.09
N SER A 52 -1.74 9.08 32.78
CA SER A 52 -1.28 7.84 32.18
C SER A 52 -2.22 7.35 31.06
N VAL A 53 -3.53 7.48 31.26
CA VAL A 53 -4.55 7.10 30.26
C VAL A 53 -4.40 7.91 28.98
N PHE A 54 -4.27 9.24 29.09
CA PHE A 54 -4.09 10.10 27.92
C PHE A 54 -2.72 9.94 27.26
N LYS A 55 -1.66 9.69 28.04
CA LYS A 55 -0.32 9.43 27.51
C LYS A 55 -0.28 8.19 26.62
N LYS A 56 -1.00 7.12 26.98
CA LYS A 56 -1.12 5.91 26.14
C LYS A 56 -1.50 6.25 24.70
N PHE A 57 -2.44 7.18 24.49
CA PHE A 57 -2.81 7.59 23.13
C PHE A 57 -1.69 8.29 22.36
N GLY A 58 -0.91 9.14 23.02
CA GLY A 58 0.28 9.75 22.42
C GLY A 58 1.35 8.71 22.11
N ASP A 59 1.65 7.85 23.07
CA ASP A 59 2.69 6.81 22.96
C ASP A 59 2.35 5.82 21.85
N ILE A 60 1.11 5.35 21.77
CA ILE A 60 0.64 4.46 20.70
C ILE A 60 0.67 5.15 19.33
N LYS A 61 0.29 6.44 19.24
CA LYS A 61 0.41 7.18 17.98
C LYS A 61 1.87 7.31 17.52
N LEU A 62 2.81 7.49 18.45
CA LEU A 62 4.25 7.55 18.15
C LEU A 62 4.79 6.19 17.71
N SER A 63 4.39 5.11 18.39
CA SER A 63 4.78 3.73 18.02
C SER A 63 4.17 3.29 16.68
N HIS A 64 2.95 3.73 16.40
CA HIS A 64 2.18 3.35 15.21
C HIS A 64 1.68 4.60 14.45
N PRO A 65 2.57 5.33 13.76
CA PRO A 65 2.23 6.58 13.07
C PRO A 65 1.57 6.30 11.70
N ILE A 66 0.40 5.67 11.73
CA ILE A 66 -0.33 5.21 10.53
C ILE A 66 -0.66 6.32 9.52
N ASP A 67 -0.83 7.55 9.99
CA ASP A 67 -1.08 8.74 9.19
C ASP A 67 0.17 9.20 8.40
N SER A 68 1.36 8.76 8.79
CA SER A 68 2.63 9.18 8.17
C SER A 68 3.10 8.31 7.00
N TYR A 69 2.46 7.16 6.76
CA TYR A 69 2.84 6.23 5.69
C TYR A 69 2.50 6.78 4.30
N VAL A 70 3.50 6.74 3.42
CA VAL A 70 3.38 7.06 1.99
C VAL A 70 3.51 5.78 1.17
N ASN A 71 2.57 5.55 0.26
CA ASN A 71 2.65 4.43 -0.69
C ASN A 71 3.62 4.80 -1.83
N ILE A 72 4.61 3.95 -2.07
CA ILE A 72 5.52 4.03 -3.21
C ILE A 72 5.26 2.82 -4.09
N LEU A 73 4.85 3.02 -5.34
CA LEU A 73 4.50 1.96 -6.27
C LEU A 73 5.61 1.83 -7.31
N LEU A 74 6.33 0.70 -7.27
CA LEU A 74 7.44 0.41 -8.15
C LEU A 74 6.96 -0.44 -9.32
N VAL A 75 6.94 0.16 -10.52
CA VAL A 75 6.43 -0.45 -11.75
C VAL A 75 7.49 -0.42 -12.84
N GLY A 76 7.35 -1.28 -13.86
CA GLY A 76 8.32 -1.41 -14.94
C GLY A 76 8.49 -2.86 -15.38
N ASN A 77 9.10 -3.05 -16.54
CA ASN A 77 9.21 -4.37 -17.18
C ASN A 77 10.04 -5.39 -16.36
N PRO A 78 9.92 -6.70 -16.67
CA PRO A 78 10.73 -7.74 -16.03
C PRO A 78 12.21 -7.45 -16.28
N GLY A 79 13.08 -7.73 -15.31
CA GLY A 79 14.51 -7.46 -15.44
C GLY A 79 14.90 -5.96 -15.44
N ALA A 80 13.96 -5.02 -15.28
CA ALA A 80 14.29 -3.60 -15.27
C ALA A 80 15.12 -3.14 -14.06
N GLY A 81 15.27 -3.98 -13.03
CA GLY A 81 15.99 -3.68 -11.79
C GLY A 81 15.12 -3.24 -10.63
N LYS A 82 13.80 -3.55 -10.66
CA LYS A 82 12.84 -3.18 -9.60
C LYS A 82 13.22 -3.79 -8.24
N SER A 83 13.36 -5.11 -8.18
CA SER A 83 13.70 -5.79 -6.91
C SER A 83 15.09 -5.38 -6.40
N THR A 84 16.07 -5.17 -7.29
CA THR A 84 17.37 -4.56 -6.94
C THR A 84 17.19 -3.21 -6.27
N PHE A 85 16.30 -2.38 -6.81
CA PHE A 85 16.00 -1.06 -6.28
C PHE A 85 15.32 -1.13 -4.90
N THR A 86 14.40 -2.08 -4.70
CA THR A 86 13.81 -2.35 -3.39
C THR A 86 14.87 -2.70 -2.34
N HIS A 87 15.85 -3.54 -2.70
CA HIS A 87 16.99 -3.84 -1.83
C HIS A 87 17.80 -2.58 -1.51
N VAL A 88 18.08 -1.72 -2.51
CA VAL A 88 18.81 -0.46 -2.27
C VAL A 88 18.09 0.42 -1.25
N ILE A 89 16.77 0.63 -1.40
CA ILE A 89 15.98 1.43 -0.45
C ILE A 89 16.01 0.80 0.95
N ASN A 90 15.88 -0.53 1.04
CA ASN A 90 15.88 -1.22 2.31
C ASN A 90 17.24 -1.12 3.02
N ASP A 91 18.33 -1.27 2.29
CA ASP A 91 19.69 -1.17 2.83
C ASP A 91 20.03 0.27 3.25
N THR A 92 19.47 1.28 2.57
CA THR A 92 19.62 2.69 2.96
C THR A 92 18.68 3.11 4.10
N ALA A 93 17.72 2.26 4.49
CA ALA A 93 16.74 2.60 5.52
C ALA A 93 17.35 2.75 6.92
N THR A 94 18.36 1.94 7.25
CA THR A 94 19.00 1.91 8.59
C THR A 94 20.17 2.88 8.76
N GLY A 95 20.47 3.69 7.74
CA GLY A 95 21.53 4.69 7.77
C GLY A 95 22.25 4.81 6.42
N PRO A 96 23.01 5.90 6.19
CA PRO A 96 23.85 5.99 5.02
C PRO A 96 24.84 4.83 5.05
N LEU A 97 24.77 3.94 4.06
CA LEU A 97 25.84 2.99 3.79
C LEU A 97 27.15 3.80 3.80
N PHE A 98 28.15 3.37 4.58
CA PHE A 98 29.49 3.99 4.51
C PHE A 98 29.91 4.00 3.03
N LEU A 99 29.86 5.20 2.43
CA LEU A 99 29.80 5.50 1.00
C LEU A 99 31.05 5.07 0.19
N GLY A 100 31.94 4.28 0.78
CA GLY A 100 33.17 3.76 0.17
C GLY A 100 33.14 2.27 -0.17
N SER A 101 32.10 1.52 0.21
CA SER A 101 32.01 0.09 -0.13
C SER A 101 30.89 -0.14 -1.16
N PHE A 102 31.27 -0.13 -2.43
CA PHE A 102 30.44 -0.68 -3.51
C PHE A 102 30.17 -2.16 -3.19
N ARG A 103 28.98 -2.45 -2.67
CA ARG A 103 28.51 -3.83 -2.54
C ARG A 103 27.69 -4.18 -3.78
N ASN A 104 27.87 -5.38 -4.29
CA ASN A 104 26.96 -5.95 -5.27
C ASN A 104 25.70 -6.41 -4.54
N VAL A 105 24.52 -6.19 -5.12
CA VAL A 105 23.26 -6.69 -4.55
C VAL A 105 23.19 -8.19 -4.82
N GLU A 106 23.42 -9.01 -3.78
CA GLU A 106 23.27 -10.47 -3.84
C GLU A 106 21.87 -10.89 -3.37
N GLY A 107 21.31 -11.94 -3.98
CA GLY A 107 20.04 -12.54 -3.52
C GLY A 107 18.74 -12.04 -4.18
N VAL A 108 18.83 -11.25 -5.26
CA VAL A 108 17.64 -10.78 -5.99
C VAL A 108 17.01 -11.93 -6.78
N VAL A 109 15.76 -12.30 -6.45
CA VAL A 109 14.97 -13.23 -7.26
C VAL A 109 14.59 -12.52 -8.56
N PRO A 110 14.91 -13.08 -9.75
CA PRO A 110 14.81 -12.35 -11.02
C PRO A 110 13.36 -12.03 -11.45
N CYS A 111 12.36 -12.66 -10.84
CA CYS A 111 10.95 -12.45 -11.14
C CYS A 111 10.10 -12.42 -9.87
N THR A 112 9.59 -11.24 -9.49
CA THR A 112 8.51 -11.09 -8.51
C THR A 112 7.20 -11.60 -9.13
N ALA A 113 6.52 -12.54 -8.46
CA ALA A 113 5.14 -12.92 -8.77
C ALA A 113 4.18 -12.04 -7.96
N GLY A 114 3.15 -11.49 -8.60
CA GLY A 114 2.20 -10.58 -7.96
C GLY A 114 2.81 -9.25 -7.49
N ILE A 115 2.40 -8.79 -6.31
CA ILE A 115 2.83 -7.51 -5.72
C ILE A 115 3.33 -7.74 -4.29
N ILE A 116 4.58 -7.36 -4.03
CA ILE A 116 5.19 -7.53 -2.70
C ILE A 116 5.29 -6.17 -2.00
N PRO A 117 4.56 -5.94 -0.90
CA PRO A 117 4.70 -4.72 -0.10
C PRO A 117 5.81 -4.84 0.96
N TYR A 118 6.64 -3.81 1.05
CA TYR A 118 7.68 -3.64 2.06
C TYR A 118 7.36 -2.42 2.91
N LYS A 119 6.99 -2.64 4.17
CA LYS A 119 6.74 -1.58 5.15
C LYS A 119 8.06 -1.15 5.77
N LEU A 120 8.50 0.08 5.53
CA LEU A 120 9.81 0.58 5.94
C LEU A 120 9.72 1.87 6.75
N GLN A 121 10.54 1.96 7.79
CA GLN A 121 10.82 3.21 8.51
C GLN A 121 12.19 3.70 8.06
N HIS A 122 12.22 4.56 7.06
CA HIS A 122 13.47 5.02 6.45
C HIS A 122 13.92 6.34 7.07
N MET A 123 15.20 6.47 7.44
CA MET A 123 15.72 7.70 8.08
C MET A 123 15.48 8.98 7.27
N THR A 124 15.70 8.94 5.96
CA THR A 124 15.43 10.06 5.03
C THR A 124 13.99 10.11 4.54
N LEU A 125 13.45 9.00 4.02
CA LEU A 125 12.14 9.02 3.37
C LEU A 125 10.97 9.03 4.36
N GLY A 126 11.20 8.75 5.65
CA GLY A 126 10.16 8.56 6.66
C GLY A 126 9.47 7.21 6.54
N ASN A 127 8.23 7.12 7.03
CA ASN A 127 7.42 5.91 6.96
C ASN A 127 6.87 5.72 5.55
N ILE A 128 7.23 4.61 4.90
CA ILE A 128 6.82 4.28 3.53
C ILE A 128 6.36 2.84 3.42
N ILE A 129 5.52 2.57 2.42
CA ILE A 129 5.19 1.22 1.98
C ILE A 129 5.56 1.12 0.51
N LEU A 130 6.60 0.34 0.23
CA LEU A 130 7.11 0.13 -1.12
C LEU A 130 6.44 -1.12 -1.71
N HIS A 131 5.69 -0.97 -2.78
CA HIS A 131 5.01 -2.05 -3.49
C HIS A 131 5.82 -2.41 -4.73
N ASP A 132 6.46 -3.59 -4.75
CA ASP A 132 7.18 -4.12 -5.93
C ASP A 132 6.20 -4.89 -6.83
N PHE A 133 5.80 -4.30 -7.95
CA PHE A 133 4.89 -4.91 -8.91
C PHE A 133 5.64 -5.88 -9.83
N ALA A 134 5.02 -7.00 -10.19
CA ALA A 134 5.50 -7.83 -11.28
C ALA A 134 5.65 -7.01 -12.57
N GLY A 135 6.66 -7.31 -13.39
CA GLY A 135 6.87 -6.56 -14.63
C GLY A 135 6.10 -7.08 -15.84
N HIS A 136 5.48 -8.26 -15.73
CA HIS A 136 4.91 -8.97 -16.87
C HIS A 136 3.60 -8.32 -17.31
N SER A 137 3.42 -8.18 -18.63
CA SER A 137 2.26 -7.53 -19.23
C SER A 137 0.93 -8.21 -18.91
N GLU A 138 0.99 -9.51 -18.66
CA GLU A 138 -0.12 -10.38 -18.28
C GLU A 138 -0.77 -9.94 -16.96
N TYR A 139 -0.04 -9.21 -16.12
CA TYR A 139 -0.57 -8.64 -14.89
C TYR A 139 -1.09 -7.21 -15.05
N TYR A 140 -1.03 -6.57 -16.23
CA TYR A 140 -1.39 -5.16 -16.37
C TYR A 140 -2.85 -4.87 -15.97
N SER A 141 -3.78 -5.74 -16.34
CA SER A 141 -5.19 -5.59 -15.97
C SER A 141 -5.41 -5.78 -14.46
N SER A 142 -4.73 -6.75 -13.83
CA SER A 142 -4.75 -6.91 -12.37
C SER A 142 -4.06 -5.75 -11.65
N HIS A 143 -2.97 -5.22 -12.19
CA HIS A 143 -2.24 -4.10 -11.60
C HIS A 143 -3.04 -2.82 -11.62
N SER A 144 -3.79 -2.52 -12.69
CA SER A 144 -4.71 -1.37 -12.70
C SER A 144 -5.71 -1.44 -11.55
N ALA A 145 -6.37 -2.58 -11.37
CA ALA A 145 -7.37 -2.75 -10.33
C ALA A 145 -6.78 -2.68 -8.90
N VAL A 146 -5.57 -3.23 -8.72
CA VAL A 146 -4.85 -3.12 -7.43
C VAL A 146 -4.35 -1.70 -7.18
N ILE A 147 -3.80 -1.00 -8.19
CA ILE A 147 -3.35 0.39 -8.05
C ILE A 147 -4.54 1.28 -7.67
N GLU A 148 -5.69 1.11 -8.33
CA GLU A 148 -6.91 1.84 -8.01
C GLU A 148 -7.31 1.62 -6.54
N ASN A 149 -7.34 0.36 -6.09
CA ASN A 149 -7.65 0.01 -4.69
C ASN A 149 -6.63 0.56 -3.68
N LEU A 150 -5.33 0.58 -4.02
CA LEU A 150 -4.30 1.15 -3.15
C LEU A 150 -4.43 2.69 -3.05
N LEU A 151 -4.93 3.35 -4.09
CA LEU A 151 -5.03 4.81 -4.17
C LEU A 151 -6.43 5.38 -3.82
N HIS A 152 -7.46 4.54 -3.66
CA HIS A 152 -8.85 4.94 -3.45
C HIS A 152 -9.10 5.86 -2.22
N GLY A 153 -8.12 6.02 -1.33
CA GLY A 153 -8.12 7.01 -0.25
C GLY A 153 -6.75 7.63 0.01
N SER A 154 -5.78 7.42 -0.88
CA SER A 154 -4.38 7.80 -0.67
C SER A 154 -3.73 8.39 -1.93
N SER A 155 -2.80 9.32 -1.76
CA SER A 155 -1.82 9.64 -2.80
C SER A 155 -0.61 8.73 -2.66
N GLY A 156 0.08 8.50 -3.78
CA GLY A 156 1.30 7.71 -3.83
C GLY A 156 2.38 8.34 -4.69
N VAL A 157 3.57 7.78 -4.59
CA VAL A 157 4.68 8.06 -5.51
C VAL A 157 4.83 6.87 -6.43
N PHE A 158 4.70 7.10 -7.73
CA PHE A 158 4.98 6.10 -8.75
C PHE A 158 6.43 6.17 -9.20
N LEU A 159 7.10 5.03 -9.18
CA LEU A 159 8.46 4.84 -9.67
C LEU A 159 8.41 3.94 -10.90
N ILE A 160 8.62 4.51 -12.08
CA ILE A 160 8.64 3.75 -13.34
C ILE A 160 10.09 3.41 -13.67
N VAL A 161 10.46 2.14 -13.54
CA VAL A 161 11.82 1.65 -13.85
C VAL A 161 11.90 1.19 -15.29
N VAL A 162 12.78 1.83 -16.06
CA VAL A 162 13.01 1.55 -17.49
C VAL A 162 14.44 1.09 -17.69
N ASN A 163 14.61 -0.13 -18.22
CA ASN A 163 15.91 -0.60 -18.67
C ASN A 163 16.26 0.03 -20.02
N ILE A 164 17.31 0.86 -20.04
CA ILE A 164 17.74 1.55 -21.26
C ILE A 164 18.28 0.59 -22.34
N LEU A 165 18.70 -0.63 -21.96
CA LEU A 165 19.29 -1.62 -22.86
C LEU A 165 18.25 -2.40 -23.67
N GLU A 166 16.98 -2.35 -23.27
CA GLU A 166 15.89 -3.01 -23.97
C GLU A 166 15.78 -2.56 -25.43
N LYS A 167 15.11 -3.36 -26.25
CA LYS A 167 14.95 -3.07 -27.70
C LYS A 167 14.11 -1.82 -27.95
N GLU A 168 13.03 -1.63 -27.17
CA GLU A 168 12.07 -0.53 -27.34
C GLU A 168 11.77 0.19 -26.01
N PRO A 169 12.77 0.80 -25.33
CA PRO A 169 12.59 1.38 -23.98
C PRO A 169 11.60 2.54 -23.96
N VAL A 170 11.57 3.33 -25.03
CA VAL A 170 10.62 4.44 -25.28
C VAL A 170 9.17 3.95 -25.28
N LYS A 171 8.91 2.84 -25.98
CA LYS A 171 7.57 2.24 -26.08
C LYS A 171 7.12 1.67 -24.73
N GLN A 172 8.03 0.99 -24.03
CA GLN A 172 7.77 0.46 -22.69
C GLN A 172 7.45 1.58 -21.70
N LEU A 173 8.23 2.66 -21.73
CA LEU A 173 7.97 3.85 -20.91
C LEU A 173 6.59 4.44 -21.22
N HIS A 174 6.22 4.56 -22.50
CA HIS A 174 4.91 5.09 -22.89
C HIS A 174 3.73 4.22 -22.40
N GLN A 175 3.87 2.90 -22.48
CA GLN A 175 2.87 1.95 -21.97
C GLN A 175 2.66 2.13 -20.47
N TRP A 176 3.74 2.13 -19.68
CA TRP A 176 3.66 2.30 -18.23
C TRP A 176 3.16 3.69 -17.83
N LEU A 177 3.60 4.75 -18.51
CA LEU A 177 3.09 6.10 -18.25
C LEU A 177 1.59 6.21 -18.51
N THR A 178 1.08 5.51 -19.52
CA THR A 178 -0.36 5.47 -19.82
C THR A 178 -1.12 4.82 -18.68
N VAL A 179 -0.69 3.63 -18.23
CA VAL A 179 -1.31 2.92 -17.11
C VAL A 179 -1.25 3.77 -15.84
N VAL A 180 -0.05 4.19 -15.44
CA VAL A 180 0.17 4.96 -14.20
C VAL A 180 -0.63 6.25 -14.17
N ARG A 181 -0.72 6.97 -15.29
CA ARG A 181 -1.47 8.24 -15.32
C ARG A 181 -2.96 8.02 -15.26
N ASN A 182 -3.48 7.03 -15.98
CA ASN A 182 -4.90 6.71 -15.93
C ASN A 182 -5.31 6.42 -14.48
N GLU A 183 -4.51 5.66 -13.74
CA GLU A 183 -4.80 5.38 -12.33
C GLU A 183 -4.51 6.57 -11.40
N ALA A 184 -3.42 7.30 -11.62
CA ALA A 184 -3.07 8.49 -10.82
C ALA A 184 -4.11 9.61 -10.93
N GLN A 185 -4.81 9.72 -12.08
CA GLN A 185 -5.89 10.69 -12.28
C GLN A 185 -7.18 10.33 -11.53
N LYS A 186 -7.41 9.05 -11.25
CA LYS A 186 -8.54 8.60 -10.43
C LYS A 186 -8.32 8.88 -8.94
N ALA A 187 -7.06 8.99 -8.51
CA ALA A 187 -6.72 9.25 -7.12
C ALA A 187 -7.23 10.64 -6.66
N LEU A 188 -7.74 10.69 -5.43
CA LEU A 188 -8.30 11.93 -4.85
C LEU A 188 -7.27 13.06 -4.71
N ASN A 189 -6.00 12.70 -4.51
CA ASN A 189 -4.90 13.61 -4.24
C ASN A 189 -3.80 13.47 -5.31
N GLN A 190 -3.04 14.54 -5.56
CA GLN A 190 -1.97 14.54 -6.55
C GLN A 190 -0.90 13.48 -6.23
N CYS A 191 -0.72 12.54 -7.15
CA CYS A 191 0.38 11.58 -7.11
C CYS A 191 1.63 12.16 -7.78
N HIS A 192 2.80 11.69 -7.37
CA HIS A 192 4.07 12.04 -8.00
C HIS A 192 4.53 10.91 -8.90
N ILE A 193 5.03 11.21 -10.09
CA ILE A 193 5.53 10.22 -11.06
C ILE A 193 7.00 10.51 -11.32
N ILE A 194 7.85 9.53 -11.00
CA ILE A 194 9.31 9.62 -11.19
C ILE A 194 9.75 8.47 -12.10
N VAL A 195 10.48 8.81 -13.16
CA VAL A 195 11.03 7.83 -14.10
C VAL A 195 12.47 7.51 -13.72
N ILE A 196 12.75 6.24 -13.47
CA ILE A 196 14.09 5.72 -13.17
C ILE A 196 14.62 5.02 -14.41
N VAL A 197 15.70 5.54 -14.98
CA VAL A 197 16.37 4.91 -16.13
C VAL A 197 17.53 4.08 -15.60
N SER A 198 17.41 2.74 -15.69
CA SER A 198 18.39 1.77 -15.19
C SER A 198 19.41 1.34 -16.26
N HIS A 199 20.51 0.70 -15.83
CA HIS A 199 21.57 0.12 -16.69
C HIS A 199 22.28 1.13 -17.62
N VAL A 200 22.27 2.41 -17.27
CA VAL A 200 22.88 3.49 -18.06
C VAL A 200 24.40 3.34 -18.19
N ASP A 201 25.01 2.69 -17.22
CA ASP A 201 26.42 2.39 -17.09
C ASP A 201 26.89 1.19 -17.94
N GLU A 202 25.96 0.35 -18.40
CA GLU A 202 26.26 -0.78 -19.29
C GLU A 202 26.38 -0.38 -20.76
N ILE A 203 25.90 0.81 -21.14
CA ILE A 203 26.13 1.36 -22.48
C ILE A 203 27.56 1.90 -22.57
N LEU A 204 28.44 1.11 -23.19
CA LEU A 204 29.85 1.46 -23.41
C LEU A 204 30.03 2.57 -24.46
N ASN A 205 29.17 2.62 -25.49
CA ASN A 205 29.26 3.60 -26.57
C ASN A 205 28.69 4.97 -26.14
N PRO A 206 29.50 6.05 -26.05
CA PRO A 206 29.02 7.36 -25.60
C PRO A 206 27.96 7.99 -26.51
N PHE A 207 28.02 7.76 -27.82
CA PHE A 207 27.04 8.31 -28.78
C PHE A 207 25.69 7.61 -28.63
N GLU A 208 25.70 6.27 -28.54
CA GLU A 208 24.49 5.50 -28.29
C GLU A 208 23.86 5.86 -26.93
N LYS A 209 24.71 5.99 -25.90
CA LYS A 209 24.29 6.41 -24.56
C LYS A 209 23.62 7.77 -24.58
N LYS A 210 24.18 8.74 -25.30
CA LYS A 210 23.59 10.07 -25.45
C LYS A 210 22.25 10.01 -26.20
N ARG A 211 22.20 9.31 -27.33
CA ARG A 211 20.99 9.17 -28.15
C ARG A 211 19.82 8.55 -27.37
N ARG A 212 20.04 7.39 -26.74
CA ARG A 212 18.99 6.70 -25.96
C ARG A 212 18.52 7.54 -24.76
N LYS A 213 19.42 8.29 -24.11
CA LYS A 213 19.05 9.22 -23.04
C LYS A 213 18.18 10.36 -23.55
N GLU A 214 18.53 10.97 -24.69
CA GLU A 214 17.77 12.06 -25.30
C GLU A 214 16.36 11.60 -25.69
N GLU A 215 16.23 10.41 -26.30
CA GLU A 215 14.94 9.80 -26.66
C GLU A 215 14.00 9.64 -25.45
N ILE A 216 14.53 9.15 -24.31
CA ILE A 216 13.75 8.99 -23.07
C ILE A 216 13.46 10.35 -22.41
N GLN A 217 14.45 11.26 -22.41
CA GLN A 217 14.31 12.60 -21.82
C GLN A 217 13.23 13.42 -22.54
N GLU A 218 13.12 13.29 -23.86
CA GLU A 218 12.08 13.96 -24.65
C GLU A 218 10.68 13.56 -24.19
N ILE A 219 10.45 12.26 -23.94
CA ILE A 219 9.19 11.79 -23.36
C ILE A 219 8.99 12.41 -21.99
N ILE A 220 9.97 12.31 -21.10
CA ILE A 220 9.86 12.81 -19.71
C ILE A 220 9.48 14.30 -19.68
N VAL A 221 10.13 15.12 -20.53
CA VAL A 221 9.86 16.56 -20.62
C VAL A 221 8.46 16.82 -21.18
N ARG A 222 8.08 16.13 -22.26
CA ARG A 222 6.73 16.23 -22.84
C ARG A 222 5.67 15.85 -21.81
N GLU A 223 5.95 14.83 -21.02
CA GLU A 223 5.05 14.26 -20.03
C GLU A 223 5.15 14.93 -18.65
N LYS A 224 6.01 15.95 -18.47
CA LYS A 224 6.20 16.70 -17.22
C LYS A 224 6.45 15.81 -16.00
N CYS A 225 7.25 14.76 -16.16
CA CYS A 225 7.65 13.87 -15.07
C CYS A 225 9.04 14.24 -14.53
N ASP A 226 9.29 13.92 -13.25
CA ASP A 226 10.66 13.92 -12.73
C ASP A 226 11.40 12.67 -13.19
N SER A 227 12.72 12.73 -13.31
CA SER A 227 13.51 11.57 -13.73
C SER A 227 14.90 11.50 -13.12
N VAL A 228 15.38 10.26 -12.97
CA VAL A 228 16.72 9.96 -12.49
C VAL A 228 17.35 8.87 -13.33
N PHE A 229 18.59 9.10 -13.76
CA PHE A 229 19.41 8.11 -14.45
C PHE A 229 20.31 7.40 -13.45
N LEU A 230 20.15 6.10 -13.29
CA LEU A 230 20.87 5.29 -12.31
C LEU A 230 21.89 4.34 -12.95
N ASP A 231 22.95 4.08 -12.18
CA ASP A 231 23.84 2.93 -12.31
C ASP A 231 23.37 1.89 -11.28
N CYS A 232 22.67 0.84 -11.75
CA CYS A 232 22.05 -0.14 -10.85
C CYS A 232 23.04 -1.18 -10.29
N ARG A 233 24.30 -1.17 -10.75
CA ARG A 233 25.34 -2.09 -10.26
C ARG A 233 26.07 -1.55 -9.02
N LYS A 234 25.85 -0.29 -8.67
CA LYS A 234 26.48 0.34 -7.50
C LYS A 234 25.44 0.65 -6.43
N LEU A 235 25.61 0.03 -5.26
CA LEU A 235 24.98 0.47 -4.03
C LEU A 235 25.60 1.82 -3.60
N GLY A 236 25.09 2.92 -4.17
CA GLY A 236 25.47 4.29 -3.84
C GLY A 236 26.03 5.11 -5.01
N GLY A 237 26.15 6.43 -4.78
CA GLY A 237 26.63 7.41 -5.75
C GLY A 237 25.61 8.51 -6.04
N SER A 238 26.04 9.54 -6.78
CA SER A 238 25.24 10.77 -7.00
C SER A 238 23.85 10.52 -7.59
N GLY A 239 23.67 9.45 -8.36
CA GLY A 239 22.36 9.05 -8.89
C GLY A 239 21.38 8.59 -7.81
N VAL A 240 21.82 7.72 -6.90
CA VAL A 240 20.99 7.22 -5.79
C VAL A 240 20.68 8.35 -4.81
N ASP A 241 21.67 9.20 -4.50
CA ASP A 241 21.47 10.37 -3.63
C ASP A 241 20.44 11.35 -4.22
N SER A 242 20.53 11.60 -5.53
CA SER A 242 19.57 12.47 -6.24
C SER A 242 18.16 11.88 -6.21
N LEU A 243 18.05 10.56 -6.37
CA LEU A 243 16.77 9.87 -6.27
C LEU A 243 16.16 9.93 -4.88
N LEU A 244 16.94 9.61 -3.84
CA LEU A 244 16.48 9.69 -2.45
C LEU A 244 16.04 11.11 -2.11
N LYS A 245 16.71 12.14 -2.64
CA LYS A 245 16.31 13.53 -2.48
C LYS A 245 14.97 13.84 -3.15
N ILE A 246 14.77 13.44 -4.41
CA ILE A 246 13.50 13.65 -5.12
C ILE A 246 12.36 12.88 -4.43
N LEU A 247 12.62 11.63 -4.05
CA LEU A 247 11.69 10.80 -3.29
C LEU A 247 11.31 11.43 -1.95
N CYS A 248 12.28 11.99 -1.22
CA CYS A 248 12.05 12.69 0.03
C CYS A 248 11.07 13.86 -0.16
N ILE A 249 11.33 14.71 -1.16
CA ILE A 249 10.48 15.86 -1.50
C ILE A 249 9.05 15.39 -1.86
N ALA A 250 8.93 14.35 -2.69
CA ALA A 250 7.63 13.80 -3.07
C ALA A 250 6.87 13.22 -1.87
N CYS A 251 7.55 12.49 -0.98
CA CYS A 251 6.95 11.94 0.23
C CYS A 251 6.52 13.04 1.22
N GLU A 252 7.32 14.08 1.41
CA GLU A 252 6.97 15.25 2.24
C GLU A 252 5.76 16.01 1.69
N SER A 253 5.72 16.20 0.36
CA SER A 253 4.58 16.79 -0.35
C SER A 253 3.30 15.99 -0.12
N ILE A 254 3.35 14.66 -0.23
CA ILE A 254 2.21 13.79 0.06
C ILE A 254 1.80 13.88 1.54
N ARG A 255 2.74 13.81 2.49
CA ARG A 255 2.40 13.88 3.91
C ARG A 255 1.74 15.19 4.28
N SER A 256 2.24 16.31 3.78
CA SER A 256 1.71 17.64 4.07
C SER A 256 0.32 17.89 3.48
N THR A 257 0.02 17.30 2.31
CA THR A 257 -1.28 17.44 1.63
C THR A 257 -2.30 16.38 2.02
N SER A 258 -1.86 15.25 2.59
CA SER A 258 -2.71 14.09 2.85
C SER A 258 -3.91 14.39 3.76
N GLY A 259 -3.84 15.44 4.60
CA GLY A 259 -4.98 15.90 5.42
C GLY A 259 -5.61 14.81 6.29
N ARG A 260 -4.92 13.67 6.50
CA ARG A 260 -5.46 12.47 7.11
C ARG A 260 -5.71 12.73 8.59
N ASN A 261 -6.91 13.20 8.90
CA ASN A 261 -7.33 13.41 10.27
C ASN A 261 -7.83 12.08 10.84
N LEU A 262 -6.91 11.11 10.96
CA LEU A 262 -7.22 9.81 11.56
C LEU A 262 -7.45 9.99 13.06
N SER A 263 -8.52 9.37 13.56
CA SER A 263 -8.78 9.37 14.99
C SER A 263 -7.66 8.63 15.72
N LEU A 264 -7.40 9.01 16.97
CA LEU A 264 -6.42 8.27 17.79
C LEU A 264 -6.83 6.80 18.02
N TYR A 265 -8.11 6.47 17.89
CA TYR A 265 -8.59 5.08 17.91
C TYR A 265 -8.12 4.27 16.70
N CYS A 266 -7.85 4.90 15.56
CA CYS A 266 -7.23 4.21 14.42
C CYS A 266 -5.82 3.73 14.78
N HIS A 267 -5.04 4.57 15.47
CA HIS A 267 -3.70 4.20 15.95
C HIS A 267 -3.78 3.07 17.00
N MET A 268 -4.73 3.15 17.93
CA MET A 268 -5.00 2.10 18.91
C MET A 268 -5.36 0.76 18.26
N MET A 269 -6.33 0.79 17.35
CA MET A 269 -6.77 -0.39 16.62
C MET A 269 -5.62 -1.00 15.82
N TYR A 270 -4.85 -0.17 15.12
CA TYR A 270 -3.72 -0.67 14.34
C TYR A 270 -2.62 -1.28 15.20
N GLY A 271 -2.29 -0.68 16.35
CA GLY A 271 -1.34 -1.24 17.30
C GLY A 271 -1.78 -2.62 17.82
N LEU A 272 -3.05 -2.77 18.18
CA LEU A 272 -3.62 -4.06 18.58
C LEU A 272 -3.50 -5.12 17.47
N LEU A 273 -3.81 -4.75 16.23
CA LEU A 273 -3.73 -5.66 15.09
C LEU A 273 -2.29 -6.10 14.80
N GLU A 274 -1.32 -5.20 14.87
CA GLU A 274 0.10 -5.52 14.67
C GLU A 274 0.65 -6.42 15.79
N GLU A 275 0.23 -6.21 17.04
CA GLU A 275 0.69 -7.02 18.19
C GLU A 275 0.22 -8.48 18.10
N ARG A 276 -0.95 -8.72 17.50
CA ARG A 276 -1.49 -10.07 17.26
C ARG A 276 -0.60 -10.92 16.33
N LYS A 277 0.14 -10.29 15.41
CA LYS A 277 0.97 -10.96 14.37
C LYS A 277 0.20 -11.92 13.44
N GLU A 278 -1.12 -11.89 13.48
CA GLU A 278 -1.97 -12.68 12.59
C GLU A 278 -2.28 -11.86 11.33
N ASN A 279 -2.16 -12.49 10.16
CA ASN A 279 -2.37 -11.79 8.89
C ASN A 279 -3.85 -11.51 8.62
N ILE A 280 -4.75 -12.37 9.11
CA ILE A 280 -6.20 -12.31 8.89
C ILE A 280 -6.90 -12.61 10.20
N LEU A 281 -7.84 -11.74 10.56
CA LEU A 281 -8.64 -11.82 11.78
C LEU A 281 -10.12 -11.73 11.43
N THR A 282 -10.99 -12.34 12.23
CA THR A 282 -12.42 -12.02 12.15
C THR A 282 -12.74 -10.78 13.00
N LEU A 283 -13.87 -10.12 12.73
CA LEU A 283 -14.36 -9.05 13.59
C LEU A 283 -14.54 -9.49 15.06
N PHE A 284 -14.92 -10.75 15.27
CA PHE A 284 -15.02 -11.33 16.60
C PHE A 284 -13.66 -11.42 17.31
N ASP A 285 -12.61 -11.79 16.58
CA ASP A 285 -11.24 -11.85 17.11
C ASP A 285 -10.75 -10.46 17.53
N VAL A 286 -11.05 -9.43 16.74
CA VAL A 286 -10.71 -8.03 17.04
C VAL A 286 -11.44 -7.55 18.29
N LEU A 287 -12.76 -7.76 18.36
CA LEU A 287 -13.57 -7.36 19.53
C LEU A 287 -13.12 -8.08 20.81
N THR A 288 -12.78 -9.37 20.71
CA THR A 288 -12.32 -10.16 21.85
C THR A 288 -10.94 -9.69 22.31
N ALA A 289 -10.04 -9.34 21.39
CA ALA A 289 -8.73 -8.82 21.72
C ALA A 289 -8.79 -7.43 22.36
N GLY A 290 -9.66 -6.55 21.84
CA GLY A 290 -9.89 -5.22 22.41
C GLY A 290 -10.34 -5.28 23.86
N LYS A 291 -11.26 -6.19 24.21
CA LYS A 291 -11.74 -6.38 25.59
C LYS A 291 -10.70 -6.94 26.56
N LYS A 292 -9.68 -7.65 26.05
CA LYS A 292 -8.64 -8.28 26.86
C LYS A 292 -7.42 -7.37 27.06
N SER A 293 -7.26 -6.35 26.22
CA SER A 293 -6.10 -5.46 26.29
C SER A 293 -6.30 -4.38 27.34
N ASN A 294 -5.25 -4.14 28.14
CA ASN A 294 -5.17 -3.00 29.03
C ASN A 294 -4.45 -1.80 28.39
N ASP A 295 -3.87 -2.00 27.21
CA ASP A 295 -2.99 -1.02 26.55
C ASP A 295 -3.68 -0.31 25.38
N TYR A 296 -4.66 -0.96 24.75
CA TYR A 296 -5.42 -0.36 23.65
C TYR A 296 -6.88 -0.09 24.04
N PHE A 297 -7.31 1.15 23.79
CA PHE A 297 -8.71 1.53 23.92
C PHE A 297 -9.45 1.25 22.61
N ILE A 298 -10.17 0.13 22.57
CA ILE A 298 -11.01 -0.26 21.44
C ILE A 298 -12.48 -0.01 21.78
N PRO A 299 -13.28 0.57 20.86
CA PRO A 299 -14.70 0.81 21.12
C PRO A 299 -15.46 -0.48 21.51
N ASP A 300 -16.38 -0.37 22.47
CA ASP A 300 -17.15 -1.53 22.96
C ASP A 300 -18.20 -2.02 21.97
N LYS A 301 -18.73 -1.12 21.12
CA LYS A 301 -19.79 -1.42 20.16
C LYS A 301 -19.22 -1.83 18.81
N THR A 302 -19.84 -2.85 18.21
CA THR A 302 -19.44 -3.39 16.91
C THR A 302 -19.49 -2.34 15.79
N GLU A 303 -20.50 -1.47 15.77
CA GLU A 303 -20.63 -0.39 14.77
C GLU A 303 -19.44 0.59 14.86
N ASP A 304 -19.11 1.04 16.07
CA ASP A 304 -18.01 1.98 16.30
C ASP A 304 -16.65 1.34 15.95
N VAL A 305 -16.47 0.04 16.21
CA VAL A 305 -15.28 -0.72 15.77
C VAL A 305 -15.19 -0.79 14.25
N LEU A 306 -16.30 -1.06 13.57
CA LEU A 306 -16.33 -1.09 12.11
C LEU A 306 -16.01 0.28 11.51
N ASP A 307 -16.47 1.37 12.09
CA ASP A 307 -16.15 2.73 11.64
C ASP A 307 -14.63 3.01 11.73
N VAL A 308 -13.99 2.58 12.83
CA VAL A 308 -12.53 2.69 12.99
C VAL A 308 -11.79 1.80 11.99
N LEU A 309 -12.25 0.56 11.78
CA LEU A 309 -11.66 -0.37 10.81
C LEU A 309 -11.82 0.13 9.37
N ASN A 310 -12.96 0.71 9.01
CA ASN A 310 -13.20 1.32 7.70
C ASN A 310 -12.33 2.57 7.49
N SER A 311 -12.15 3.38 8.54
CA SER A 311 -11.21 4.51 8.51
C SER A 311 -9.78 4.03 8.24
N LEU A 312 -9.35 2.97 8.94
CA LEU A 312 -8.06 2.31 8.69
C LEU A 312 -7.98 1.68 7.29
N HIS A 313 -9.04 1.06 6.80
CA HIS A 313 -9.09 0.49 5.46
C HIS A 313 -8.79 1.55 4.39
N SER A 314 -9.37 2.74 4.53
CA SER A 314 -9.17 3.86 3.60
C SER A 314 -7.73 4.37 3.54
N THR A 315 -6.92 4.11 4.58
CA THR A 315 -5.48 4.43 4.57
C THR A 315 -4.65 3.53 3.65
N GLY A 316 -5.22 2.40 3.23
CA GLY A 316 -4.52 1.37 2.47
C GLY A 316 -3.75 0.36 3.33
N LEU A 317 -3.56 0.61 4.63
CA LEU A 317 -2.76 -0.24 5.53
C LEU A 317 -3.37 -1.62 5.80
N ILE A 318 -4.69 -1.70 5.93
CA ILE A 318 -5.43 -2.95 6.18
C ILE A 318 -6.58 -3.12 5.19
N SER A 319 -7.06 -4.35 4.99
CA SER A 319 -8.28 -4.61 4.22
C SER A 319 -9.41 -5.05 5.14
N VAL A 320 -10.59 -4.46 4.96
CA VAL A 320 -11.81 -4.95 5.61
C VAL A 320 -12.65 -5.60 4.52
N LEU A 321 -12.83 -6.91 4.62
CA LEU A 321 -13.62 -7.71 3.69
C LEU A 321 -14.93 -8.08 4.37
N LYS A 322 -16.06 -7.86 3.70
CA LYS A 322 -17.39 -8.08 4.27
C LYS A 322 -18.24 -8.94 3.34
N SER A 323 -18.84 -9.97 3.92
CA SER A 323 -19.94 -10.75 3.35
C SER A 323 -21.24 -10.40 4.08
N GLU A 324 -22.35 -11.10 3.77
CA GLU A 324 -23.64 -10.87 4.44
C GLU A 324 -23.52 -11.02 5.97
N ASP A 325 -22.83 -12.08 6.44
CA ASP A 325 -22.79 -12.44 7.86
C ASP A 325 -21.39 -12.36 8.50
N LYS A 326 -20.32 -12.27 7.70
CA LYS A 326 -18.94 -12.30 8.21
C LYS A 326 -18.14 -11.07 7.79
N VAL A 327 -17.25 -10.64 8.67
CA VAL A 327 -16.28 -9.57 8.41
C VAL A 327 -14.89 -10.08 8.76
N TRP A 328 -13.97 -9.94 7.80
CA TRP A 328 -12.55 -10.25 7.95
C TRP A 328 -11.73 -8.97 7.91
N VAL A 329 -10.72 -8.91 8.77
CA VAL A 329 -9.73 -7.86 8.84
C VAL A 329 -8.40 -8.46 8.39
N VAL A 330 -8.00 -8.12 7.17
CA VAL A 330 -6.71 -8.49 6.59
C VAL A 330 -5.69 -7.45 7.02
N VAL A 331 -4.87 -7.78 8.00
CA VAL A 331 -3.84 -6.90 8.56
C VAL A 331 -2.70 -6.72 7.56
N ASN A 332 -2.28 -7.82 6.93
CA ASN A 332 -1.22 -7.80 5.91
C ASN A 332 -1.80 -8.11 4.53
N LYS A 333 -2.11 -7.06 3.76
CA LYS A 333 -2.61 -7.22 2.37
C LYS A 333 -1.63 -7.93 1.45
N GLY A 334 -0.33 -7.84 1.74
CA GLY A 334 0.72 -8.43 0.92
C GLY A 334 0.55 -9.93 0.73
N ILE A 335 -0.01 -10.62 1.73
CA ILE A 335 -0.22 -12.06 1.64
C ILE A 335 -1.24 -12.40 0.53
N LEU A 336 -2.35 -11.67 0.42
CA LEU A 336 -3.34 -11.92 -0.62
C LEU A 336 -2.84 -11.46 -1.99
N LEU A 337 -2.14 -10.33 -2.07
CA LEU A 337 -1.57 -9.84 -3.32
C LEU A 337 -0.45 -10.74 -3.86
N THR A 338 0.33 -11.38 -2.98
CA THR A 338 1.42 -12.27 -3.38
C THR A 338 0.92 -13.68 -3.64
N GLU A 339 0.16 -14.25 -2.70
CA GLU A 339 -0.22 -15.66 -2.74
C GLU A 339 -1.49 -15.90 -3.55
N VAL A 340 -2.44 -14.97 -3.58
CA VAL A 340 -3.70 -15.16 -4.34
C VAL A 340 -3.55 -14.57 -5.73
N ASP A 341 -3.30 -13.26 -5.86
CA ASP A 341 -3.20 -12.61 -7.17
C ASP A 341 -1.98 -13.10 -7.95
N GLY A 342 -0.84 -13.25 -7.28
CA GLY A 342 0.39 -13.75 -7.89
C GLY A 342 0.27 -15.17 -8.44
N ILE A 343 -0.59 -16.03 -7.87
CA ILE A 343 -0.84 -17.39 -8.37
C ILE A 343 -1.96 -17.39 -9.42
N LEU A 344 -3.07 -16.70 -9.18
CA LEU A 344 -4.23 -16.68 -10.08
C LEU A 344 -3.92 -16.07 -11.45
N PHE A 345 -3.06 -15.06 -11.49
CA PHE A 345 -2.72 -14.34 -12.72
C PHE A 345 -1.27 -14.59 -13.17
N ALA A 346 -0.61 -15.61 -12.60
CA ALA A 346 0.71 -16.03 -13.05
C ALA A 346 0.70 -16.36 -14.55
N PRO A 347 1.66 -15.85 -15.35
CA PRO A 347 1.84 -16.28 -16.74
C PRO A 347 2.19 -17.76 -16.82
N LYS A 348 1.86 -18.43 -17.94
CA LYS A 348 2.19 -19.85 -18.20
C LYS A 348 3.69 -20.20 -18.05
N THR A 349 4.56 -19.20 -18.10
CA THR A 349 6.01 -19.33 -17.96
C THR A 349 6.49 -19.40 -16.50
N PHE A 350 5.62 -19.08 -15.53
CA PHE A 350 5.93 -19.13 -14.10
C PHE A 350 5.69 -20.53 -13.54
N LYS A 351 6.46 -20.91 -12.52
CA LYS A 351 6.28 -22.21 -11.84
C LYS A 351 4.98 -22.27 -11.04
N GLU A 352 4.53 -21.11 -10.61
CA GLU A 352 3.36 -20.86 -9.79
C GLU A 352 2.06 -20.85 -10.61
N HIS A 353 2.14 -20.93 -11.95
CA HIS A 353 0.98 -20.89 -12.83
C HIS A 353 0.03 -22.08 -12.60
N VAL A 354 -1.26 -21.77 -12.51
CA VAL A 354 -2.32 -22.76 -12.40
C VAL A 354 -3.45 -22.46 -13.38
N ASP A 355 -3.74 -23.41 -14.27
CA ASP A 355 -4.93 -23.39 -15.14
C ASP A 355 -6.19 -23.67 -14.30
N ILE A 356 -6.71 -22.63 -13.65
CA ILE A 356 -7.92 -22.71 -12.82
C ILE A 356 -9.19 -22.28 -13.57
N ALA A 357 -9.04 -21.44 -14.59
CA ALA A 357 -10.13 -20.94 -15.40
C ALA A 357 -10.30 -21.77 -16.67
N SER A 358 -11.55 -21.98 -17.07
CA SER A 358 -11.87 -22.40 -18.44
C SER A 358 -11.52 -21.28 -19.44
N ASN A 359 -11.43 -21.59 -20.73
CA ASN A 359 -11.14 -20.62 -21.81
C ASN A 359 -12.09 -19.40 -21.82
N THR A 360 -13.22 -19.47 -21.12
CA THR A 360 -14.20 -18.39 -20.97
C THR A 360 -13.97 -17.50 -19.73
N GLY A 361 -12.88 -17.72 -18.98
CA GLY A 361 -12.57 -17.01 -17.73
C GLY A 361 -13.45 -17.44 -16.54
N ILE A 362 -14.19 -18.55 -16.65
CA ILE A 362 -15.07 -19.05 -15.57
C ILE A 362 -14.29 -19.99 -14.66
N VAL A 363 -14.35 -19.71 -13.36
CA VAL A 363 -13.72 -20.46 -12.27
C VAL A 363 -14.79 -21.02 -11.34
N ARG A 364 -14.63 -22.28 -10.92
CA ARG A 364 -15.45 -22.89 -9.87
C ARG A 364 -14.93 -22.50 -8.50
N VAL A 365 -15.81 -22.15 -7.57
CA VAL A 365 -15.45 -21.83 -6.17
C VAL A 365 -14.71 -23.01 -5.53
N SER A 366 -15.12 -24.25 -5.80
CA SER A 366 -14.40 -25.45 -5.32
C SER A 366 -12.97 -25.59 -5.87
N GLY A 367 -12.72 -25.08 -7.09
CA GLY A 367 -11.38 -24.99 -7.64
C GLY A 367 -10.53 -23.98 -6.87
N LEU A 368 -11.12 -22.83 -6.53
CA LEU A 368 -10.48 -21.78 -5.74
C LEU A 368 -10.14 -22.28 -4.33
N THR A 369 -11.07 -22.95 -3.65
CA THR A 369 -10.84 -23.56 -2.33
C THR A 369 -9.76 -24.64 -2.37
N ARG A 370 -9.67 -25.42 -3.45
CA ARG A 370 -8.60 -26.43 -3.59
C ARG A 370 -7.23 -25.78 -3.81
N LEU A 371 -7.18 -24.67 -4.54
CA LEU A 371 -5.95 -23.94 -4.79
C LEU A 371 -5.47 -23.18 -3.54
N PHE A 372 -6.41 -22.71 -2.73
CA PHE A 372 -6.18 -21.87 -1.56
C PHE A 372 -6.85 -22.43 -0.30
N PRO A 373 -6.44 -23.63 0.17
CA PRO A 373 -7.14 -24.33 1.25
C PRO A 373 -7.05 -23.64 2.62
N GLU A 374 -6.03 -22.80 2.82
CA GLU A 374 -5.79 -22.06 4.07
C GLU A 374 -6.74 -20.86 4.26
N TYR A 375 -7.48 -20.47 3.21
CA TYR A 375 -8.31 -19.27 3.21
C TYR A 375 -9.80 -19.61 3.18
N ASP A 376 -10.61 -18.83 3.90
CA ASP A 376 -12.07 -18.92 3.81
C ASP A 376 -12.52 -18.54 2.37
N PRO A 377 -13.33 -19.37 1.69
CA PRO A 377 -13.72 -19.12 0.30
C PRO A 377 -14.57 -17.85 0.15
N ASP A 378 -15.43 -17.53 1.12
CA ASP A 378 -16.25 -16.32 1.09
C ASP A 378 -15.35 -15.08 1.18
N MET A 379 -14.29 -15.16 2.01
CA MET A 379 -13.28 -14.10 2.14
C MET A 379 -12.53 -13.88 0.83
N LEU A 380 -12.09 -14.95 0.16
CA LEU A 380 -11.43 -14.84 -1.15
C LEU A 380 -12.35 -14.24 -2.21
N ILE A 381 -13.63 -14.62 -2.23
CA ILE A 381 -14.61 -14.03 -3.14
C ILE A 381 -14.77 -12.54 -2.86
N CYS A 382 -14.93 -12.15 -1.59
CA CYS A 382 -14.99 -10.74 -1.19
C CYS A 382 -13.73 -9.97 -1.59
N PHE A 383 -12.55 -10.56 -1.41
CA PHE A 383 -11.27 -9.97 -1.82
C PHE A 383 -11.24 -9.70 -3.33
N LEU A 384 -11.53 -10.72 -4.14
CA LEU A 384 -11.51 -10.60 -5.60
C LEU A 384 -12.57 -9.62 -6.13
N LYS A 385 -13.76 -9.57 -5.49
CA LYS A 385 -14.82 -8.60 -5.83
C LYS A 385 -14.41 -7.18 -5.48
N ASN A 386 -13.85 -6.95 -4.29
CA ASN A 386 -13.39 -5.64 -3.86
C ASN A 386 -12.24 -5.13 -4.75
N MET A 387 -11.40 -6.04 -5.24
CA MET A 387 -10.34 -5.72 -6.21
C MET A 387 -10.84 -5.61 -7.65
N GLU A 388 -12.13 -5.77 -7.93
CA GLU A 388 -12.72 -5.78 -9.28
C GLU A 388 -12.11 -6.85 -10.23
N LEU A 389 -11.52 -7.90 -9.66
CA LEU A 389 -10.86 -9.00 -10.37
C LEU A 389 -11.85 -10.11 -10.75
N CYS A 390 -13.06 -10.11 -10.18
CA CYS A 390 -14.09 -11.09 -10.52
C CYS A 390 -15.51 -10.53 -10.48
N GLN A 391 -16.38 -11.19 -11.24
CA GLN A 391 -17.83 -11.07 -11.15
C GLN A 391 -18.42 -12.40 -10.68
N GLU A 392 -19.25 -12.34 -9.64
CA GLU A 392 -19.97 -13.51 -9.16
C GLU A 392 -21.15 -13.81 -10.10
N LEU A 393 -21.16 -15.01 -10.68
CA LEU A 393 -22.26 -15.46 -11.54
C LEU A 393 -23.35 -16.15 -10.72
N ASN A 394 -22.92 -16.98 -9.77
CA ASN A 394 -23.73 -17.64 -8.75
C ASN A 394 -22.80 -18.16 -7.63
N PRO A 395 -23.34 -18.70 -6.51
CA PRO A 395 -22.52 -19.13 -5.36
C PRO A 395 -21.44 -20.19 -5.65
N SER A 396 -21.49 -20.86 -6.80
CA SER A 396 -20.53 -21.90 -7.19
C SER A 396 -19.57 -21.47 -8.30
N PHE A 397 -19.83 -20.34 -8.96
CA PHE A 397 -19.10 -19.92 -10.16
C PHE A 397 -18.78 -18.43 -10.17
N LEU A 398 -17.52 -18.12 -10.44
CA LEU A 398 -16.98 -16.78 -10.61
C LEU A 398 -16.53 -16.61 -12.06
N ARG A 399 -16.64 -15.40 -12.58
CA ARG A 399 -15.99 -14.99 -13.82
C ARG A 399 -14.82 -14.07 -13.49
N LEU A 400 -13.59 -14.49 -13.79
CA LEU A 400 -12.42 -13.64 -13.63
C LEU A 400 -12.34 -12.67 -14.82
N THR A 401 -12.30 -11.38 -14.52
CA THR A 401 -12.36 -10.30 -15.54
C THR A 401 -11.11 -10.24 -16.40
N ASN A 402 -9.98 -10.71 -15.87
CA ASN A 402 -8.65 -10.57 -16.46
C ASN A 402 -8.14 -11.83 -17.19
N LEU A 403 -8.88 -12.95 -17.16
CA LEU A 403 -8.50 -14.21 -17.81
C LEU A 403 -9.25 -14.49 -19.12
N ILE A 404 -9.88 -13.49 -19.72
CA ILE A 404 -10.51 -13.64 -21.03
C ILE A 404 -9.38 -13.69 -22.07
N GLU A 405 -9.09 -14.88 -22.61
CA GLU A 405 -8.26 -15.00 -23.80
C GLU A 405 -8.90 -14.15 -24.91
N GLY A 406 -8.13 -13.22 -25.46
CA GLY A 406 -8.60 -12.32 -26.51
C GLY A 406 -9.01 -13.11 -27.74
N ASP A 407 -10.32 -13.17 -27.99
CA ASP A 407 -10.92 -13.33 -29.31
C ASP A 407 -12.39 -12.88 -29.25
N SER A 408 -12.62 -11.56 -29.20
CA SER A 408 -13.90 -10.97 -29.64
C SER A 408 -13.85 -9.45 -29.92
N ALA A 409 -12.67 -8.89 -30.23
CA ALA A 409 -12.54 -7.47 -30.59
C ALA A 409 -12.08 -7.22 -32.04
N SER A 410 -11.97 -8.26 -32.87
CA SER A 410 -11.57 -8.14 -34.29
C SER A 410 -12.62 -8.62 -35.31
N GLU A 411 -13.78 -9.13 -34.90
CA GLU A 411 -14.83 -9.54 -35.84
C GLU A 411 -16.20 -8.90 -35.52
N THR A 412 -16.34 -7.60 -35.73
CA THR A 412 -17.67 -6.99 -35.96
C THR A 412 -17.67 -5.75 -36.87
N GLN A 413 -16.53 -5.40 -37.48
CA GLN A 413 -16.49 -4.41 -38.57
C GLN A 413 -16.08 -5.08 -39.87
N THR A 414 -16.91 -6.00 -40.37
CA THR A 414 -16.98 -6.41 -41.79
C THR A 414 -18.14 -7.38 -41.96
N LYS A 415 -19.37 -6.88 -41.85
CA LYS A 415 -20.57 -7.41 -42.52
C LYS A 415 -21.76 -6.52 -42.18
N GLY A 416 -22.04 -5.63 -43.12
CA GLY A 416 -23.18 -4.74 -43.16
C GLY A 416 -23.12 -4.05 -44.52
N GLU A 417 -23.67 -4.74 -45.51
CA GLU A 417 -24.04 -4.16 -46.82
C GLU A 417 -25.01 -2.98 -46.64
#